data_AF-A0A8H5CUU2-F1
#
_entry.id   AF-A0A8H5CUU2-F1
#
_cell.length_a   1.000
_cell.length_b   1.000
_cell.length_c   1.000
_cell.angle_alpha   90.00
_cell.angle_beta   90.00
_cell.angle_gamma   90.00
#
_symmetry.space_group_name_H-M   'P 1'
#
loop_
_entity.id
_entity.type
_entity.pdbx_description
1 polymer ?
#
loop_
_entity_poly.entity_id
_entity_poly.type
_entity_poly.pdbx_seq_one_letter_code
_entity_poly.pdbx_strand_id
1 'polypeptide(L)'
;ETSLQEAATGALLNLTCRLGVSYTGNQATVIIRILVGLLRSVNSMVQFNCIRALENIADADDYYTWGQMSQAVPALVDRLVQLRQSYTVEVRSRAVRILRDAFRQ
;
A
#
# COMPACT_ATOMS: atom_id res chain seq x y z
N GLU A 1 14.99 16.52 -3.91
CA GLU A 1 14.49 15.52 -2.93
C GLU A 1 13.47 14.52 -3.50
N THR A 2 12.74 14.82 -4.57
CA THR A 2 11.77 13.89 -5.21
C THR A 2 12.40 12.56 -5.66
N SER A 3 13.62 12.61 -6.20
CA SER A 3 14.34 11.43 -6.70
C SER A 3 14.69 10.42 -5.59
N LEU A 4 14.96 10.90 -4.36
CA LEU A 4 15.26 10.02 -3.23
C LEU A 4 14.00 9.30 -2.73
N GLN A 5 12.86 10.01 -2.69
CA GLN A 5 11.57 9.41 -2.31
C GLN A 5 11.08 8.40 -3.36
N GLU A 6 11.29 8.69 -4.64
CA GLU A 6 11.00 7.75 -5.74
C GLU A 6 11.90 6.51 -5.67
N ALA A 7 13.20 6.68 -5.43
CA ALA A 7 14.13 5.56 -5.27
C ALA A 7 13.80 4.73 -4.02
N ALA A 8 13.50 5.37 -2.90
CA ALA A 8 13.12 4.70 -1.66
C ALA A 8 11.78 3.94 -1.80
N THR A 9 10.78 4.55 -2.46
CA THR A 9 9.49 3.86 -2.71
C THR A 9 9.61 2.75 -3.74
N GLY A 10 10.46 2.90 -4.75
CA GLY A 10 10.80 1.82 -5.68
C GLY A 10 11.50 0.66 -4.98
N ALA A 11 12.43 0.95 -4.06
CA ALA A 11 13.07 -0.07 -3.23
C ALA A 11 12.07 -0.79 -2.32
N LEU A 12 11.14 -0.06 -1.69
CA LEU A 12 10.06 -0.64 -0.88
C LEU A 12 9.12 -1.52 -1.73
N LEU A 13 8.72 -1.07 -2.92
CA LEU A 13 7.93 -1.86 -3.87
C LEU A 13 8.64 -3.17 -4.22
N ASN A 14 9.93 -3.08 -4.57
CA ASN A 14 10.73 -4.27 -4.88
C ASN A 14 10.88 -5.20 -3.67
N LEU A 15 10.98 -4.65 -2.46
CA LEU A 15 10.96 -5.41 -1.22
C LEU A 15 9.65 -6.20 -1.09
N THR A 16 8.49 -5.55 -1.29
CA THR A 16 7.18 -6.20 -1.22
C THR A 16 6.96 -7.26 -2.30
N CYS A 17 7.57 -7.11 -3.48
CA CYS A 17 7.44 -8.07 -4.57
C CYS A 17 8.34 -9.31 -4.38
N ARG A 18 9.48 -9.16 -3.71
CA ARG A 18 10.41 -10.27 -3.42
C ARG A 18 10.10 -10.98 -2.10
N LEU A 19 9.48 -10.29 -1.16
CA LEU A 19 9.08 -10.83 0.14
C LEU A 19 7.68 -11.43 0.04
N GLY A 20 7.56 -12.51 -0.71
CA GLY A 20 6.29 -13.20 -0.88
C GLY A 20 5.70 -13.80 0.41
N VAL A 21 6.43 -13.96 1.53
CA VAL A 21 5.93 -14.84 2.61
C VAL A 21 6.60 -14.78 4.00
N SER A 22 7.41 -13.78 4.40
CA SER A 22 8.05 -13.86 5.74
C SER A 22 8.28 -12.54 6.47
N TYR A 23 7.27 -11.68 6.52
CA TYR A 23 7.24 -10.68 7.58
C TYR A 23 6.72 -11.33 8.86
N THR A 24 7.63 -11.62 9.78
CA THR A 24 7.28 -11.98 11.15
C THR A 24 6.69 -10.75 11.85
N GLY A 25 5.36 -10.66 11.89
CA GLY A 25 4.64 -9.69 12.73
C GLY A 25 4.97 -8.21 12.42
N ASN A 26 5.54 -7.52 13.40
CA ASN A 26 5.70 -6.04 13.48
C ASN A 26 6.32 -5.37 12.24
N GLN A 27 7.16 -6.06 11.46
CA GLN A 27 7.82 -5.45 10.30
C GLN A 27 6.84 -5.08 9.18
N ALA A 28 5.83 -5.94 8.91
CA ALA A 28 4.79 -5.63 7.93
C ALA A 28 3.99 -4.39 8.36
N THR A 29 3.60 -4.34 9.63
CA THR A 29 2.88 -3.19 10.22
C THR A 29 3.65 -1.88 10.06
N VAL A 30 4.97 -1.87 10.29
CA VAL A 30 5.81 -0.66 10.11
C VAL A 30 5.87 -0.24 8.64
N ILE A 31 6.07 -1.19 7.72
CA ILE A 31 6.13 -0.91 6.29
C ILE A 31 4.79 -0.37 5.78
N ILE A 32 3.67 -0.99 6.17
CA ILE A 32 2.32 -0.52 5.83
C ILE A 32 2.12 0.92 6.31
N ARG A 33 2.50 1.26 7.55
CA ARG A 33 2.38 2.63 8.07
C ARG A 33 3.20 3.63 7.26
N ILE A 34 4.42 3.27 6.87
CA ILE A 34 5.28 4.12 6.04
C ILE A 34 4.66 4.32 4.65
N LEU A 35 4.18 3.25 4.01
CA LEU A 35 3.51 3.33 2.70
C LEU A 35 2.25 4.20 2.75
N VAL A 36 1.44 4.08 3.80
CA VAL A 36 0.25 4.93 4.01
C VAL A 36 0.63 6.40 4.20
N GLY A 37 1.70 6.68 4.93
CA GLY A 37 2.24 8.03 5.05
C GLY A 37 2.67 8.60 3.69
N LEU A 38 3.36 7.81 2.89
CA LEU A 38 3.86 8.20 1.57
C LEU A 38 2.75 8.34 0.51
N LEU A 39 1.60 7.67 0.69
CA LEU A 39 0.40 7.91 -0.13
C LEU A 39 -0.17 9.33 0.01
N ARG A 40 0.27 10.12 1.01
CA ARG A 40 -0.07 11.55 1.13
C ARG A 40 0.80 12.45 0.25
N SER A 41 1.87 11.92 -0.35
CA SER A 41 2.72 12.68 -1.25
C SER A 41 1.94 13.20 -2.46
N VAL A 42 2.29 14.40 -2.93
CA VAL A 42 1.73 14.99 -4.17
C VAL A 42 2.35 14.38 -5.43
N ASN A 43 3.44 13.62 -5.29
CA ASN A 43 4.11 12.98 -6.40
C ASN A 43 3.35 11.72 -6.83
N SER A 44 2.88 11.71 -8.08
CA SER A 44 2.11 10.62 -8.66
C SER A 44 2.90 9.30 -8.74
N MET A 45 4.20 9.35 -8.99
CA MET A 45 5.07 8.18 -9.05
C MET A 45 5.27 7.55 -7.66
N VAL A 46 5.45 8.38 -6.63
CA VAL A 46 5.53 7.94 -5.22
C VAL A 46 4.21 7.28 -4.82
N GLN A 47 3.06 7.91 -5.12
CA GLN A 47 1.74 7.32 -4.85
C GLN A 47 1.55 5.99 -5.59
N PHE A 48 1.96 5.93 -6.86
CA PHE A 48 1.88 4.73 -7.69
C PHE A 48 2.71 3.57 -7.12
N ASN A 49 3.95 3.82 -6.75
CA ASN A 49 4.81 2.80 -6.15
C ASN A 49 4.25 2.32 -4.80
N CYS A 50 3.73 3.24 -3.98
CA CYS A 50 3.13 2.89 -2.70
C CYS A 50 1.85 2.05 -2.84
N ILE A 51 0.95 2.43 -3.75
CA ILE A 51 -0.30 1.68 -3.95
C ILE A 51 -0.02 0.28 -4.51
N ARG A 52 0.98 0.14 -5.39
CA ARG A 52 1.42 -1.17 -5.89
C ARG A 52 2.06 -2.03 -4.79
N ALA A 53 2.84 -1.42 -3.90
CA ALA A 53 3.45 -2.13 -2.79
C ALA A 53 2.38 -2.66 -1.81
N LEU A 54 1.36 -1.84 -1.52
CA LEU A 54 0.22 -2.25 -0.69
C LEU A 54 -0.62 -3.33 -1.37
N GLU A 55 -0.82 -3.22 -2.68
CA GLU A 55 -1.52 -4.23 -3.48
C GLU A 55 -0.80 -5.58 -3.40
N ASN A 56 0.52 -5.61 -3.56
CA ASN A 56 1.32 -6.84 -3.41
C ASN A 56 1.20 -7.45 -2.00
N ILE A 57 1.15 -6.61 -0.95
CA ILE A 57 0.97 -7.08 0.43
C ILE A 57 -0.45 -7.65 0.62
N ALA A 58 -1.48 -7.02 0.03
CA ALA A 58 -2.86 -7.47 0.13
C ALA A 58 -3.13 -8.75 -0.70
N ASP A 59 -2.46 -8.93 -1.83
CA ASP A 59 -2.56 -10.12 -2.71
C ASP A 59 -1.92 -11.38 -2.08
N ALA A 60 -1.19 -11.25 -0.98
CA ALA A 60 -0.53 -12.37 -0.30
C ALA A 60 -1.50 -13.34 0.43
N ASP A 61 -2.81 -13.22 0.19
CA ASP A 61 -3.88 -14.18 0.52
C ASP A 61 -3.97 -14.68 1.97
N ASP A 62 -3.41 -13.93 2.91
CA ASP A 62 -3.42 -14.27 4.33
C ASP A 62 -4.31 -13.29 5.10
N TYR A 63 -5.37 -13.81 5.72
CA TYR A 63 -6.27 -13.08 6.63
C TYR A 63 -5.49 -12.33 7.71
N TYR A 64 -4.34 -12.88 8.11
CA TYR A 64 -3.41 -12.26 9.05
C TYR A 64 -2.90 -10.89 8.56
N THR A 65 -2.63 -10.76 7.27
CA THR A 65 -2.09 -9.55 6.66
C THR A 65 -3.13 -8.44 6.60
N TRP A 66 -4.40 -8.76 6.33
CA TRP A 66 -5.48 -7.78 6.47
C TRP A 66 -5.74 -7.44 7.94
N GLY A 67 -5.79 -8.43 8.83
CA GLY A 67 -5.87 -8.18 10.27
C GLY A 67 -4.83 -7.15 10.74
N GLN A 68 -3.59 -7.28 10.27
CA GLN A 68 -2.56 -6.27 10.51
C GLN A 68 -2.79 -4.95 9.78
N MET A 69 -3.19 -4.94 8.50
CA MET A 69 -3.46 -3.69 7.77
C MET A 69 -4.58 -2.85 8.41
N SER A 70 -5.67 -3.51 8.83
CA SER A 70 -6.84 -2.86 9.45
C SER A 70 -6.51 -2.36 10.85
N GLN A 71 -5.80 -3.15 11.66
CA GLN A 71 -5.34 -2.74 12.98
C GLN A 71 -4.24 -1.68 12.91
N ALA A 72 -3.33 -1.79 11.95
CA ALA A 72 -2.21 -0.87 11.81
C ALA A 72 -2.67 0.53 11.45
N VAL A 73 -3.66 0.67 10.56
CA VAL A 73 -4.07 2.00 10.09
C VAL A 73 -5.54 2.05 9.63
N PRO A 74 -6.49 2.47 10.48
CA PRO A 74 -7.84 2.85 10.05
C PRO A 74 -7.83 3.91 8.93
N ALA A 75 -6.85 4.82 8.97
CA ALA A 75 -6.64 5.83 7.94
C ALA A 75 -6.23 5.26 6.56
N LEU A 76 -5.86 3.98 6.44
CA LEU A 76 -5.64 3.33 5.15
C LEU A 76 -6.93 3.26 4.36
N VAL A 77 -8.05 2.89 5.00
CA VAL A 77 -9.37 2.80 4.34
C VAL A 77 -9.81 4.18 3.86
N ASP A 78 -9.74 5.20 4.73
CA ASP A 78 -10.05 6.58 4.36
C ASP A 78 -9.17 7.06 3.20
N ARG A 79 -7.88 6.70 3.22
CA ARG A 79 -6.95 7.12 2.17
C ARG A 79 -7.21 6.41 0.86
N LEU A 80 -7.51 5.11 0.87
CA LEU A 80 -7.92 4.37 -0.32
C LEU A 80 -9.21 4.95 -0.91
N VAL A 81 -10.18 5.32 -0.08
CA VAL A 81 -11.42 5.99 -0.51
C VAL A 81 -11.11 7.34 -1.18
N GLN A 82 -10.21 8.15 -0.62
CA GLN A 82 -9.76 9.39 -1.25
C GLN A 82 -9.05 9.13 -2.59
N LEU A 83 -8.21 8.08 -2.66
CA LEU A 83 -7.49 7.72 -3.89
C LEU A 83 -8.41 7.16 -4.98
N ARG A 84 -9.63 6.71 -4.67
CA ARG A 84 -10.67 6.44 -5.68
C ARG A 84 -11.05 7.67 -6.50
N GLN A 85 -10.76 8.87 -6.00
CA GLN A 85 -10.98 10.12 -6.71
C GLN A 85 -9.70 10.66 -7.38
N SER A 86 -8.58 9.94 -7.28
CA SER A 86 -7.32 10.34 -7.91
C SER A 86 -7.49 10.44 -9.43
N TYR A 87 -6.86 11.46 -10.04
CA TYR A 87 -6.83 11.67 -11.49
C TYR A 87 -6.07 10.57 -12.24
N THR A 88 -5.17 9.86 -11.55
CA THR A 88 -4.41 8.74 -12.13
C THR A 88 -5.27 7.47 -12.15
N VAL A 89 -5.67 7.04 -13.35
CA VAL A 89 -6.54 5.86 -13.55
C VAL A 89 -5.98 4.59 -12.88
N GLU A 90 -4.67 4.40 -12.94
CA GLU A 90 -4.01 3.22 -12.35
C GLU A 90 -4.01 3.22 -10.82
N VAL A 91 -3.81 4.39 -10.19
CA VAL A 91 -3.89 4.51 -8.73
C VAL A 91 -5.33 4.29 -8.28
N ARG A 92 -6.28 4.82 -9.05
CA ARG A 92 -7.71 4.67 -8.82
C ARG A 92 -8.17 3.21 -8.88
N SER A 93 -7.85 2.51 -9.98
CA SER A 93 -8.31 1.13 -10.20
C SER A 93 -7.76 0.18 -9.14
N ARG A 94 -6.50 0.35 -8.75
CA ARG A 94 -5.85 -0.42 -7.69
C ARG A 94 -6.42 -0.10 -6.31
N ALA A 95 -6.66 1.16 -5.99
CA ALA A 95 -7.31 1.54 -4.73
C ALA A 95 -8.69 0.87 -4.60
N VAL A 96 -9.47 0.85 -5.70
CA VAL A 96 -10.76 0.13 -5.75
C VAL A 96 -10.59 -1.38 -5.59
N ARG A 97 -9.55 -1.98 -6.19
CA ARG A 97 -9.26 -3.42 -6.04
C ARG A 97 -8.97 -3.78 -4.59
N ILE A 98 -8.01 -3.11 -3.96
CA ILE A 98 -7.66 -3.33 -2.55
C ILE A 98 -8.89 -3.17 -1.65
N LEU A 99 -9.70 -2.12 -1.86
CA LEU A 99 -10.94 -1.92 -1.09
C LEU A 99 -11.93 -3.07 -1.30
N ARG A 100 -12.16 -3.50 -2.55
CA ARG A 100 -13.07 -4.62 -2.84
C ARG A 100 -12.60 -5.92 -2.19
N ASP A 101 -11.30 -6.19 -2.21
CA ASP A 101 -10.74 -7.41 -1.62
C ASP A 101 -10.83 -7.34 -0.08
N ALA A 102 -10.72 -6.15 0.50
CA ALA A 102 -10.97 -5.90 1.92
C ALA A 102 -12.40 -6.16 2.39
N PHE A 103 -13.39 -5.88 1.53
CA PHE A 103 -14.81 -6.09 1.85
C PHE A 103 -15.33 -7.47 1.41
N ARG A 104 -14.53 -8.27 0.71
CA ARG A 104 -14.89 -9.62 0.25
C ARG A 104 -14.49 -10.73 1.21
N GLN A 105 -13.53 -10.48 2.09
CA GLN A 105 -13.08 -11.41 3.16
C GLN A 105 -13.81 -11.13 4.47
#